data_AF-V9VNH1-F1
#
_entry.id   AF-V9VNH1-F1
#
_cell.length_a   1.000
_cell.length_b   1.000
_cell.length_c   1.000
_cell.angle_alpha   90.00
_cell.angle_beta   90.00
_cell.angle_gamma   90.00
#
_symmetry.space_group_name_H-M   'P 1'
#
loop_
_entity.id
_entity.type
_entity.pdbx_description
1 polymer ?
#
loop_
_entity_poly.entity_id
_entity_poly.type
_entity_poly.pdbx_seq_one_letter_code
_entity_poly.pdbx_strand_id
1 'polypeptide(L)' 'MDELRRIDAALARLREGSYGYCRICGDNIADDWLDQRPASPFCKSCAL' A
#
# COMPACT_ATOMS: atom_id res chain seq x y z
N MET A 1 7.21 -5.39 13.45
CA MET A 1 7.63 -4.95 12.09
C MET A 1 8.09 -3.53 12.22
N ASP A 2 9.34 -3.26 11.89
CA ASP A 2 9.91 -1.92 11.97
C ASP A 2 9.27 -1.00 10.92
N GLU A 3 9.03 0.27 11.25
CA GLU A 3 8.37 1.23 10.35
C GLU A 3 9.20 1.45 9.07
N LEU A 4 10.53 1.43 9.20
CA LEU A 4 11.46 1.47 8.07
C LEU A 4 11.19 0.34 7.07
N ARG A 5 10.98 -0.89 7.52
CA ARG A 5 10.69 -2.02 6.61
C ARG A 5 9.37 -1.84 5.85
N ARG A 6 8.38 -1.19 6.45
CA ARG A 6 7.08 -0.93 5.78
C ARG A 6 7.26 0.12 4.68
N ILE A 7 8.04 1.16 4.95
CA ILE A 7 8.39 2.20 3.98
C ILE A 7 9.20 1.61 2.83
N ASP A 8 10.23 0.80 3.12
CA ASP A 8 11.05 0.14 2.09
C ASP A 8 10.20 -0.74 1.17
N ALA A 9 9.26 -1.50 1.73
CA ALA A 9 8.34 -2.31 0.95
C ALA A 9 7.41 -1.46 0.06
N ALA A 10 6.98 -0.29 0.53
CA ALA A 10 6.17 0.64 -0.25
C ALA A 10 6.97 1.27 -1.40
N LEU A 11 8.22 1.67 -1.14
CA LEU A 11 9.14 2.16 -2.16
C LEU A 11 9.46 1.10 -3.22
N ALA A 12 9.59 -0.17 -2.82
CA ALA A 12 9.74 -1.27 -3.77
C ALA A 12 8.53 -1.36 -4.71
N ARG A 13 7.30 -1.34 -4.16
CA ARG A 13 6.07 -1.35 -4.98
C ARG A 13 5.98 -0.17 -5.93
N LEU A 14 6.41 1.03 -5.51
CA LEU A 14 6.47 2.20 -6.39
C LEU A 14 7.39 1.97 -7.58
N ARG A 15 8.59 1.42 -7.35
CA ARG A 15 9.55 1.09 -8.41
C ARG A 15 9.03 0.00 -9.35
N GLU A 16 8.29 -0.96 -8.83
CA GLU A 16 7.66 -2.05 -9.59
C GLU A 16 6.37 -1.61 -10.32
N GLY A 17 5.88 -0.39 -10.08
CA GLY A 17 4.62 0.10 -10.65
C GLY A 17 3.35 -0.51 -10.03
N SER A 18 3.49 -1.21 -8.90
CA SER A 18 2.37 -1.86 -8.18
C SER A 18 1.87 -1.07 -6.97
N TYR A 19 2.46 0.09 -6.68
CA TYR A 19 1.93 1.00 -5.67
C TYR A 19 0.56 1.54 -6.10
N GLY A 20 -0.36 1.63 -5.15
CA GLY A 20 -1.74 2.01 -5.44
C GLY A 20 -2.67 0.83 -5.71
N TYR A 21 -2.18 -0.42 -5.74
CA TYR A 21 -3.00 -1.61 -5.96
C TYR A 21 -3.03 -2.52 -4.73
N CYS A 22 -4.21 -3.02 -4.39
CA CYS A 22 -4.39 -3.92 -3.27
C CYS A 22 -3.75 -5.28 -3.55
N ARG A 23 -2.87 -5.73 -2.67
CA ARG A 23 -2.23 -7.05 -2.76
C ARG A 23 -3.15 -8.25 -2.51
N ILE A 24 -4.41 -8.01 -2.11
CA ILE A 24 -5.42 -9.05 -1.85
C ILE A 24 -6.42 -9.13 -2.99
N CYS A 25 -7.16 -8.06 -3.28
CA CYS A 25 -8.19 -8.08 -4.32
C CYS A 25 -7.70 -7.61 -5.71
N GLY A 26 -6.55 -6.92 -5.79
CA GLY A 26 -6.03 -6.35 -7.04
C GLY A 26 -6.60 -4.97 -7.40
N ASP A 27 -7.64 -4.50 -6.72
CA ASP A 27 -8.26 -3.20 -7.01
C ASP A 27 -7.38 -2.01 -6.63
N ASN A 28 -7.71 -0.85 -7.19
CA ASN A 28 -7.13 0.43 -6.81
C ASN A 28 -7.40 0.73 -5.33
N ILE A 29 -6.36 1.21 -4.65
CA ILE A 29 -6.42 1.76 -3.31
C ILE A 29 -6.77 3.24 -3.44
N ALA A 30 -7.80 3.69 -2.72
CA ALA A 30 -8.21 5.09 -2.73
C ALA A 30 -7.09 6.03 -2.24
N ASP A 31 -6.94 7.18 -2.89
CA ASP A 31 -5.88 8.15 -2.59
C ASP A 31 -5.93 8.64 -1.14
N ASP A 32 -7.12 8.99 -0.62
CA ASP A 32 -7.30 9.42 0.78
C ASP A 32 -6.81 8.38 1.81
N TRP A 33 -6.89 7.09 1.46
CA TRP A 33 -6.36 6.03 2.31
C TRP A 33 -4.83 5.97 2.27
N LEU A 34 -4.23 6.19 1.10
CA LEU A 34 -2.77 6.25 0.96
C LEU A 34 -2.18 7.54 1.55
N ASP A 35 -2.91 8.65 1.53
CA ASP A 35 -2.50 9.89 2.19
C ASP A 35 -2.36 9.69 3.71
N GLN A 36 -3.30 8.95 4.30
CA GLN A 36 -3.25 8.60 5.72
C GLN A 36 -2.31 7.43 6.02
N ARG A 37 -2.14 6.48 5.08
CA ARG A 37 -1.39 5.23 5.26
C ARG A 37 -0.55 4.90 4.02
N PRO A 38 0.53 5.65 3.74
CA PRO A 38 1.28 5.54 2.50
C PRO A 38 1.98 4.19 2.35
N ALA A 39 2.35 3.56 3.46
CA ALA A 39 2.96 2.24 3.43
C ALA A 39 1.96 1.08 3.24
N SER A 40 0.65 1.34 3.19
CA SER A 40 -0.38 0.30 3.12
C SER A 40 -0.27 -0.49 1.80
N PRO A 41 -0.18 -1.83 1.85
CA PRO A 41 -0.30 -2.68 0.66
C PRO A 41 -1.75 -3.10 0.37
N PHE A 42 -2.71 -2.65 1.18
CA PHE A 42 -4.11 -3.09 1.12
C PHE A 42 -5.08 -1.92 1.03
N CYS A 43 -6.22 -2.14 0.37
CA CYS A 43 -7.35 -1.22 0.39
C CYS A 43 -8.04 -1.27 1.76
N LYS A 44 -8.88 -0.27 2.04
CA LYS A 44 -9.62 -0.16 3.30
C LYS A 44 -10.44 -1.43 3.60
N SER A 45 -11.08 -2.02 2.59
CA SER A 45 -11.93 -3.21 2.76
C SER A 45 -11.15 -4.47 3.13
N CYS A 46 -9.94 -4.67 2.57
CA CYS A 46 -9.12 -5.85 2.84
C CYS A 46 -8.18 -5.69 4.04
N ALA A 47 -8.08 -4.48 4.60
CA ALA A 47 -7.28 -4.20 5.79
C ALA A 47 -8.10 -4.32 7.10
N LEU A 48 -9.41 -4.56 6.99
CA LEU A 48 -10.34 -4.80 8.10
C LEU A 48 -10.39 -6.27 8.50
#